data_AF-H3GL44-F1
#
_entry.id   AF-H3GL44-F1
#
_cell.length_a   1.000
_cell.length_b   1.000
_cell.length_c   1.000
_cell.angle_alpha   90.00
_cell.angle_beta   90.00
_cell.angle_gamma   90.00
#
_symmetry.space_group_name_H-M   'P 1'
#
loop_
_entity.id
_entity.type
_entity.pdbx_description
1 polymer ?
#
loop_
_entity_poly.entity_id
_entity_poly.type
_entity_poly.pdbx_seq_one_letter_code
_entity_poly.pdbx_strand_id
1 'polypeptide(L)'
;MEPMRRPGDAPTGYESGTIKNSRLLSGLTIDSIVFGVTLLWSTTSVHEFIQVANSKDVAAPIPVWMSEPRGHLTVQALKRDVMAYLALVAGGLARENDLAPNTMQQKMHIIKQLAYVENDAFVQACMAKLEPNTFLASVLVRCECPGFAIQPACFNPPPLPWRQVFY
;
A
#
# COMPACT_ATOMS: atom_id res chain seq x y z
N MET A 1 -40.58 17.61 36.00
CA MET A 1 -40.49 16.17 35.70
C MET A 1 -41.25 15.98 34.39
N GLU A 2 -40.53 15.89 33.26
CA GLU A 2 -41.18 15.68 31.95
C GLU A 2 -41.79 14.27 31.90
N PRO A 3 -43.01 14.11 31.37
CA PRO A 3 -43.67 12.81 31.32
C PRO A 3 -42.94 11.87 30.36
N MET A 4 -42.64 10.64 30.80
CA MET A 4 -42.10 9.59 29.93
C MET A 4 -43.12 9.26 28.83
N ARG A 5 -42.71 9.39 27.56
CA ARG A 5 -43.56 9.07 26.40
C ARG A 5 -43.86 7.58 26.31
N ARG A 6 -45.02 7.25 25.75
CA ARG A 6 -45.47 5.86 25.60
C ARG A 6 -44.98 5.28 24.27
N PRO A 7 -44.72 3.96 24.19
CA PRO A 7 -44.43 3.31 22.92
C PRO A 7 -45.58 3.50 21.94
N GLY A 8 -45.33 4.15 20.79
CA GLY A 8 -46.31 4.42 19.74
C GLY A 8 -46.67 5.90 19.52
N ASP A 9 -46.17 6.81 20.36
CA ASP A 9 -46.37 8.25 20.15
C ASP A 9 -45.64 8.76 18.90
N ALA A 10 -46.30 9.63 18.12
CA ALA A 10 -45.73 10.17 16.89
C ALA A 10 -44.47 11.01 17.19
N PRO A 11 -43.36 10.80 16.45
CA PRO A 11 -42.11 11.48 16.73
C PRO A 11 -42.22 12.99 16.49
N THR A 12 -41.79 13.77 17.47
CA THR A 12 -41.75 15.24 17.40
C THR A 12 -40.56 15.74 16.58
N GLY A 13 -40.52 17.03 16.24
CA GLY A 13 -39.58 17.59 15.26
C GLY A 13 -38.10 17.20 15.41
N TYR A 14 -37.61 17.03 16.65
CA TYR A 14 -36.25 16.54 16.90
C TYR A 14 -36.06 15.08 16.48
N GLU A 15 -36.97 14.19 16.90
CA GLU A 15 -36.96 12.76 16.54
C GLU A 15 -37.24 12.55 15.05
N SER A 16 -38.11 13.37 14.46
CA SER A 16 -38.36 13.40 13.02
C SER A 16 -37.11 13.80 12.22
N GLY A 17 -36.27 14.69 12.77
CA GLY A 17 -34.96 15.03 12.21
C GLY A 17 -33.97 13.87 12.28
N THR A 18 -33.92 13.16 13.41
CA THR A 18 -33.06 11.98 13.60
C THR A 18 -33.49 10.81 12.72
N ILE A 19 -34.79 10.59 12.54
CA ILE A 19 -35.37 9.56 11.65
C ILE A 19 -35.16 9.92 10.17
N LYS A 20 -35.24 11.21 9.80
CA LYS A 20 -34.84 11.66 8.45
C LYS A 20 -33.36 11.41 8.19
N ASN A 21 -32.47 11.69 9.15
CA ASN A 21 -31.04 11.41 9.04
C ASN A 21 -30.74 9.92 9.00
N SER A 22 -31.41 9.08 9.79
CA SER A 22 -31.23 7.62 9.72
C SER A 22 -31.75 7.04 8.40
N ARG A 23 -32.80 7.61 7.81
CA ARG A 23 -33.32 7.21 6.49
C ARG A 23 -32.43 7.67 5.33
N LEU A 24 -31.72 8.80 5.48
CA LEU A 24 -30.68 9.23 4.54
C LEU A 24 -29.42 8.35 4.63
N LEU A 25 -29.14 7.78 5.80
CA LEU A 25 -28.02 6.87 6.03
C LEU A 25 -28.37 5.40 5.73
N SER A 26 -29.64 5.00 5.79
CA SER A 26 -30.08 3.62 5.50
C SER A 26 -29.99 3.22 4.02
N GLY A 27 -29.68 4.18 3.14
CA GLY A 27 -29.42 3.97 1.72
C GLY A 27 -27.95 4.14 1.32
N LEU A 28 -27.06 4.48 2.28
CA LEU A 28 -25.62 4.35 2.06
C LEU A 28 -25.26 2.89 2.29
N THR A 29 -25.56 2.06 1.30
CA THR A 29 -24.68 0.93 1.01
C THR A 29 -23.36 1.59 0.65
N ILE A 30 -22.48 1.76 1.64
CA ILE A 30 -21.06 1.85 1.32
C ILE A 30 -20.79 0.47 0.74
N ASP A 31 -20.93 0.36 -0.58
CA ASP A 31 -20.22 -0.64 -1.35
C ASP A 31 -18.76 -0.37 -1.01
N SER A 32 -18.30 -1.03 0.06
CA SER A 32 -16.93 -0.97 0.50
C SER A 32 -16.15 -1.65 -0.60
N ILE A 33 -15.82 -0.93 -1.66
CA ILE A 33 -14.93 -1.45 -2.68
C ILE A 33 -13.59 -1.62 -1.96
N VAL A 34 -13.31 -2.83 -1.51
CA VAL A 34 -12.05 -3.15 -0.85
C VAL A 34 -10.99 -3.19 -1.94
N PHE A 35 -10.32 -2.07 -2.14
CA PHE A 35 -9.06 -2.04 -2.85
C PHE A 35 -7.96 -2.42 -1.87
N GLY A 36 -7.14 -3.40 -2.23
CA GLY A 36 -6.00 -3.85 -1.43
C GLY A 36 -4.75 -3.96 -2.26
N VAL A 37 -3.60 -3.63 -1.67
CA VAL A 37 -2.28 -3.89 -2.22
C VAL A 37 -1.45 -4.57 -1.14
N THR A 38 -0.99 -5.80 -1.39
CA THR A 38 -0.19 -6.58 -0.45
C THR A 38 1.18 -6.85 -1.05
N LEU A 39 2.24 -6.62 -0.29
CA LEU A 39 3.61 -6.97 -0.67
C LEU A 39 4.03 -8.28 0.02
N LEU A 40 4.29 -9.31 -0.78
CA LEU A 40 4.82 -10.58 -0.33
C LEU A 40 6.34 -10.57 -0.51
N TRP A 41 7.06 -10.22 0.55
CA TRP A 41 8.51 -10.07 0.51
C TRP A 41 9.25 -11.41 0.40
N SER A 42 10.23 -11.47 -0.50
CA SER A 42 11.22 -12.56 -0.53
C SER A 42 12.26 -12.34 0.55
N THR A 43 12.25 -13.14 1.62
CA THR A 43 13.21 -13.01 2.73
C THR A 43 14.66 -13.15 2.24
N THR A 44 14.92 -14.09 1.33
CA THR A 44 16.25 -14.33 0.77
C THR A 44 16.72 -13.14 -0.06
N SER A 45 15.91 -12.72 -1.03
CA SER A 45 16.29 -11.66 -1.96
C SER A 45 16.44 -10.31 -1.27
N VAL A 46 15.58 -10.03 -0.28
CA VAL A 46 15.69 -8.81 0.52
C VAL A 46 16.95 -8.83 1.38
N HIS A 47 17.34 -9.98 1.95
CA HIS A 47 18.57 -10.09 2.71
C HIS A 47 19.81 -9.87 1.84
N GLU A 48 19.88 -10.48 0.66
CA GLU A 48 20.96 -10.28 -0.31
C GLU A 48 21.02 -8.82 -0.78
N PHE A 49 19.87 -8.21 -1.07
CA PHE A 49 19.78 -6.80 -1.40
C PHE A 49 20.40 -5.93 -0.31
N ILE A 50 20.11 -6.19 0.97
CA ILE A 50 20.66 -5.43 2.09
C ILE A 50 22.17 -5.59 2.20
N GLN A 51 22.70 -6.79 1.97
CA GLN A 51 24.15 -7.02 1.95
C GLN A 51 24.82 -6.19 0.85
N VAL A 52 24.25 -6.17 -0.34
CA VAL A 52 24.73 -5.34 -1.46
C VAL A 52 24.58 -3.85 -1.15
N ALA A 53 23.43 -3.43 -0.63
CA ALA A 53 23.11 -2.03 -0.35
C ALA A 53 24.03 -1.43 0.72
N ASN A 54 24.47 -2.24 1.68
CA ASN A 54 25.45 -1.84 2.69
C ASN A 54 26.91 -1.89 2.18
N SER A 55 27.18 -2.51 1.04
CA SER A 55 28.53 -2.54 0.46
C SER A 55 28.96 -1.16 -0.04
N LYS A 56 30.27 -0.92 -0.07
CA LYS A 56 30.84 0.32 -0.63
C LYS A 56 30.76 0.38 -2.16
N ASP A 57 30.45 -0.76 -2.78
CA ASP A 57 30.55 -0.92 -4.23
C ASP A 57 29.37 -0.30 -4.99
N VAL A 58 28.32 0.16 -4.31
CA VAL A 58 27.17 0.85 -4.91
C VAL A 58 27.44 2.35 -4.90
N ALA A 59 27.78 2.99 -6.02
CA ALA A 59 28.11 4.42 -6.00
C ALA A 59 26.90 5.36 -5.82
N ALA A 60 25.67 4.86 -6.07
CA ALA A 60 24.46 5.67 -6.04
C ALA A 60 24.12 6.18 -4.61
N PRO A 61 23.62 7.42 -4.45
CA PRO A 61 23.25 7.98 -3.15
C PRO A 61 22.05 7.25 -2.54
N ILE A 62 22.00 7.16 -1.21
CA ILE A 62 20.83 6.59 -0.52
C ILE A 62 19.59 7.47 -0.81
N PRO A 63 18.45 6.88 -1.19
CA PRO A 63 17.24 7.64 -1.47
C PRO A 63 16.70 8.35 -0.23
N VAL A 64 16.10 9.52 -0.42
CA VAL A 64 15.55 10.35 0.68
C VAL A 64 14.41 9.68 1.46
N TRP A 65 13.78 8.66 0.90
CA TRP A 65 12.70 7.91 1.54
C TRP A 65 13.21 6.77 2.44
N MET A 66 14.49 6.41 2.35
CA MET A 66 15.12 5.46 3.30
C MET A 66 15.58 6.21 4.55
N SER A 67 15.30 5.65 5.72
CA SER A 67 15.63 6.30 6.99
C SER A 67 17.06 6.05 7.46
N GLU A 68 17.62 4.90 7.10
CA GLU A 68 18.92 4.44 7.59
C GLU A 68 20.05 4.77 6.59
N PRO A 69 21.23 5.19 7.06
CA PRO A 69 22.37 5.42 6.20
C PRO A 69 22.98 4.09 5.73
N ARG A 70 23.78 4.15 4.67
CA ARG A 70 24.56 3.01 4.20
C ARG A 70 25.41 2.39 5.31
N GLY A 71 25.48 1.07 5.33
CA GLY A 71 26.20 0.28 6.34
C GLY A 71 25.32 -0.10 7.53
N HIS A 72 24.17 0.57 7.71
CA HIS A 72 23.22 0.31 8.79
C HIS A 72 21.84 -0.10 8.29
N LEU A 73 21.68 -0.29 6.97
CA LEU A 73 20.42 -0.76 6.40
C LEU A 73 20.10 -2.15 6.94
N THR A 74 18.86 -2.37 7.36
CA THR A 74 18.36 -3.68 7.80
C THR A 74 17.16 -4.10 6.96
N VAL A 75 16.86 -5.39 6.95
CA VAL A 75 15.67 -5.94 6.26
C VAL A 75 14.39 -5.30 6.79
N GLN A 76 14.27 -5.12 8.11
CA GLN A 76 13.10 -4.51 8.73
C GLN A 76 12.98 -3.03 8.39
N ALA A 77 14.09 -2.28 8.40
CA ALA A 77 14.09 -0.87 8.02
C ALA A 77 13.65 -0.70 6.56
N LEU A 78 14.19 -1.48 5.63
CA LEU A 78 13.79 -1.41 4.21
C LEU A 78 12.30 -1.68 4.01
N LYS A 79 11.76 -2.75 4.60
CA LYS A 79 10.33 -3.08 4.49
C LYS A 79 9.47 -1.95 5.05
N ARG A 80 9.82 -1.45 6.24
CA ARG A 80 9.12 -0.34 6.90
C ARG A 80 9.17 0.92 6.05
N ASP A 81 10.33 1.28 5.50
CA ASP A 81 10.54 2.51 4.77
C ASP A 81 9.79 2.48 3.42
N VAL A 82 9.84 1.36 2.69
CA VAL A 82 9.02 1.18 1.49
C VAL A 82 7.53 1.30 1.84
N MET A 83 7.06 0.61 2.87
CA MET A 83 5.65 0.65 3.26
C MET A 83 5.21 2.04 3.74
N ALA A 84 6.06 2.76 4.47
CA ALA A 84 5.82 4.14 4.86
C ALA A 84 5.74 5.07 3.64
N TYR A 85 6.64 4.87 2.66
CA TYR A 85 6.64 5.64 1.42
C TYR A 85 5.38 5.41 0.57
N LEU A 86 4.90 4.17 0.50
CA LEU A 86 3.63 3.84 -0.18
C LEU A 86 2.40 4.35 0.58
N ALA A 87 2.44 4.34 1.92
CA ALA A 87 1.34 4.81 2.76
C ALA A 87 1.01 6.29 2.54
N LEU A 88 1.99 7.11 2.11
CA LEU A 88 1.78 8.53 1.76
C LEU A 88 0.69 8.76 0.70
N VAL A 89 0.47 7.77 -0.17
CA VAL A 89 -0.49 7.87 -1.29
C VAL A 89 -1.66 6.90 -1.19
N ALA A 90 -1.65 6.01 -0.19
CA ALA A 90 -2.69 5.01 -0.02
C ALA A 90 -4.03 5.62 0.45
N GLY A 91 -3.99 6.64 1.31
CA GLY A 91 -5.15 7.37 1.82
C GLY A 91 -6.10 6.60 2.75
N GLY A 92 -6.00 5.26 2.80
CA GLY A 92 -6.70 4.40 3.75
C GLY A 92 -5.73 3.73 4.73
N LEU A 93 -6.03 2.50 5.14
CA LEU A 93 -5.25 1.81 6.16
C LEU A 93 -3.91 1.33 5.59
N ALA A 94 -2.84 1.53 6.36
CA ALA A 94 -1.52 0.95 6.09
C ALA A 94 -1.11 0.05 7.26
N ARG A 95 -0.83 -1.21 6.95
CA ARG A 95 -0.28 -2.23 7.87
C ARG A 95 1.09 -2.66 7.35
N GLU A 96 1.74 -3.55 8.09
CA GLU A 96 3.13 -3.98 7.84
C GLU A 96 3.42 -4.40 6.39
N ASN A 97 2.50 -5.12 5.73
CA ASN A 97 2.67 -5.58 4.34
C ASN A 97 1.44 -5.28 3.47
N ASP A 98 0.50 -4.50 3.98
CA ASP A 98 -0.84 -4.42 3.42
C ASP A 98 -1.36 -2.99 3.42
N LEU A 99 -1.81 -2.53 2.26
CA LEU A 99 -2.39 -1.22 2.05
C LEU A 99 -3.84 -1.40 1.61
N ALA A 100 -4.75 -0.66 2.23
CA ALA A 100 -6.16 -0.64 1.88
C ALA A 100 -6.56 0.76 1.38
N PRO A 101 -6.26 1.11 0.13
CA PRO A 101 -6.71 2.37 -0.45
C PRO A 101 -8.24 2.48 -0.47
N ASN A 102 -8.78 3.67 -0.25
CA ASN A 102 -10.22 3.89 -0.25
C ASN A 102 -10.80 4.00 -1.67
N THR A 103 -9.93 4.24 -2.67
CA THR A 103 -10.34 4.50 -4.06
C THR A 103 -9.44 3.80 -5.06
N MET A 104 -9.98 3.56 -6.27
CA MET A 104 -9.22 3.06 -7.41
C MET A 104 -8.04 4.00 -7.76
N GLN A 105 -8.23 5.31 -7.63
CA GLN A 105 -7.19 6.30 -7.91
C GLN A 105 -6.02 6.18 -6.93
N GLN A 106 -6.29 6.03 -5.63
CA GLN A 106 -5.26 5.79 -4.62
C GLN A 106 -4.53 4.47 -4.87
N LYS A 107 -5.23 3.41 -5.28
CA LYS A 107 -4.61 2.16 -5.74
C LYS A 107 -3.63 2.42 -6.88
N MET A 108 -4.04 3.17 -7.90
CA MET A 108 -3.15 3.53 -9.01
C MET A 108 -1.95 4.38 -8.55
N HIS A 109 -2.13 5.27 -7.58
CA HIS A 109 -1.02 6.03 -7.01
C HIS A 109 -0.01 5.13 -6.29
N ILE A 110 -0.46 4.11 -5.53
CA ILE A 110 0.43 3.11 -4.91
C ILE A 110 1.25 2.39 -5.98
N ILE A 111 0.61 1.92 -7.05
CA ILE A 111 1.30 1.23 -8.17
C ILE A 111 2.34 2.15 -8.82
N LYS A 112 2.00 3.44 -9.03
CA LYS A 112 2.96 4.43 -9.53
C LYS A 112 4.11 4.67 -8.55
N GLN A 113 3.83 4.67 -7.25
CA GLN A 113 4.84 4.85 -6.21
C GLN A 113 5.81 3.67 -6.13
N LEU A 114 5.31 2.44 -6.30
CA LEU A 114 6.16 1.25 -6.47
C LEU A 114 7.07 1.37 -7.69
N ALA A 115 6.55 1.89 -8.82
CA ALA A 115 7.38 2.15 -10.00
C ALA A 115 8.47 3.22 -9.72
N TYR A 116 8.22 4.22 -8.87
CA TYR A 116 9.27 5.16 -8.47
C TYR A 116 10.36 4.50 -7.62
N VAL A 117 9.98 3.61 -6.69
CA VAL A 117 10.97 2.81 -5.92
C VAL A 117 11.75 1.89 -6.85
N GLU A 118 11.07 1.25 -7.80
CA GLU A 118 11.72 0.38 -8.78
C GLU A 118 12.72 1.14 -9.63
N ASN A 119 12.36 2.32 -10.17
CA ASN A 119 13.23 3.10 -11.04
C ASN A 119 14.27 3.95 -10.28
N ASP A 120 14.36 3.80 -8.95
CA ASP A 120 15.35 4.52 -8.16
C ASP A 120 16.78 4.05 -8.49
N ALA A 121 17.69 4.99 -8.71
CA ALA A 121 19.05 4.70 -9.14
C ALA A 121 19.84 3.84 -8.13
N PHE A 122 19.59 4.01 -6.83
CA PHE A 122 20.21 3.21 -5.78
C PHE A 122 19.63 1.80 -5.75
N VAL A 123 18.31 1.67 -5.83
CA VAL A 123 17.64 0.37 -5.88
C VAL A 123 18.13 -0.42 -7.10
N GLN A 124 18.15 0.20 -8.29
CA GLN A 124 18.64 -0.43 -9.51
C GLN A 124 20.11 -0.81 -9.44
N ALA A 125 20.97 0.04 -8.89
CA ALA A 125 22.39 -0.26 -8.72
C ALA A 125 22.62 -1.45 -7.77
N CYS A 126 21.76 -1.63 -6.76
CA CYS A 126 21.78 -2.81 -5.91
C CYS A 126 21.28 -4.05 -6.65
N MET A 127 20.13 -3.97 -7.32
CA MET A 127 19.54 -5.09 -8.07
C MET A 127 20.45 -5.59 -9.19
N ALA A 128 21.20 -4.71 -9.84
CA ALA A 128 22.16 -5.06 -10.89
C ALA A 128 23.25 -6.04 -10.43
N LYS A 129 23.48 -6.16 -9.12
CA LYS A 129 24.48 -7.07 -8.53
C LYS A 129 23.91 -8.38 -8.00
N LEU A 130 22.59 -8.50 -7.94
CA LEU A 130 21.93 -9.74 -7.54
C LEU A 130 21.85 -10.70 -8.73
N GLU A 131 21.58 -11.98 -8.47
CA GLU A 131 21.32 -12.96 -9.52
C GLU A 131 20.18 -12.50 -10.46
N PRO A 132 20.24 -12.80 -11.76
CA PRO A 132 19.15 -12.51 -12.70
C PRO A 132 17.81 -13.09 -12.22
N ASN A 133 16.69 -12.44 -12.55
CA ASN A 133 15.33 -12.83 -12.14
C ASN A 133 15.05 -12.82 -10.61
N THR A 134 15.93 -12.24 -9.80
CA THR A 134 15.65 -11.90 -8.41
C THR A 134 14.69 -10.71 -8.30
N PHE A 135 13.67 -10.84 -7.44
CA PHE A 135 12.70 -9.81 -7.09
C PHE A 135 12.63 -9.61 -5.57
N LEU A 136 12.31 -8.40 -5.11
CA LEU A 136 12.23 -8.13 -3.67
C LEU A 136 10.88 -8.53 -3.07
N ALA A 137 9.79 -8.34 -3.81
CA ALA A 137 8.45 -8.75 -3.39
C ALA A 137 7.54 -9.03 -4.58
N SER A 138 6.60 -9.96 -4.37
CA SER A 138 5.41 -10.08 -5.22
C SER A 138 4.34 -9.11 -4.74
N VAL A 139 3.62 -8.47 -5.64
CA VAL A 139 2.56 -7.52 -5.31
C VAL A 139 1.22 -8.14 -5.69
N LEU A 140 0.35 -8.28 -4.71
CA LEU A 140 -1.02 -8.74 -4.91
C LEU A 140 -1.97 -7.55 -4.85
N VAL A 141 -2.83 -7.43 -5.85
CA VAL A 141 -3.89 -6.45 -5.90
C VAL A 141 -5.22 -7.13 -5.62
N ARG A 142 -5.97 -6.57 -4.66
CA ARG A 142 -7.32 -6.99 -4.30
C ARG A 142 -8.31 -5.94 -4.77
N CYS A 143 -9.40 -6.39 -5.37
CA CYS A 143 -10.47 -5.52 -5.82
C CYS A 143 -11.81 -6.25 -5.68
N GLU A 144 -12.82 -5.56 -5.15
CA GLU A 144 -14.20 -6.03 -5.09
C GLU A 144 -15.06 -5.28 -6.13
N CYS A 145 -15.09 -5.73 -7.38
CA CYS A 145 -16.11 -5.31 -8.36
C CYS A 145 -15.99 -6.13 -9.67
N PRO A 146 -16.96 -7.00 -10.06
CA PRO A 146 -18.22 -7.36 -9.40
C PRO A 146 -18.10 -8.51 -8.37
N GLY A 147 -16.89 -8.95 -8.04
CA GLY A 147 -16.61 -9.94 -6.99
C GLY A 147 -15.21 -9.73 -6.40
N PHE A 148 -14.90 -10.43 -5.30
CA PHE A 148 -13.58 -10.37 -4.67
C PHE A 148 -12.56 -11.14 -5.51
N ALA A 149 -11.61 -10.41 -6.09
CA ALA A 149 -10.49 -10.99 -6.82
C ALA A 149 -9.17 -10.57 -6.18
N ILE A 150 -8.26 -11.54 -6.05
CA ILE A 150 -6.85 -11.31 -5.77
C ILE A 150 -6.09 -11.69 -7.02
N GLN A 151 -5.28 -10.77 -7.54
CA GLN A 151 -4.46 -11.01 -8.72
C GLN A 151 -3.06 -10.43 -8.51
N PRO A 152 -2.01 -11.03 -9.11
CA PRO A 152 -0.71 -10.38 -9.21
C PRO A 152 -0.84 -9.01 -9.87
N ALA A 153 -0.08 -8.04 -9.39
CA ALA A 153 0.00 -6.74 -10.04
C ALA A 153 0.67 -6.90 -11.40
N CYS A 154 -0.02 -6.49 -12.46
CA CYS A 154 0.58 -6.49 -13.79
C CYS A 154 1.41 -5.21 -13.96
N PHE A 155 2.70 -5.29 -13.63
CA PHE A 155 3.66 -4.23 -13.97
C PHE A 155 4.21 -4.46 -15.37
N ASN A 156 4.41 -3.38 -16.12
CA ASN A 156 5.26 -3.44 -17.29
C ASN A 156 6.71 -3.50 -16.79
N PRO A 157 7.51 -4.51 -17.20
CA PRO A 157 8.89 -4.57 -16.78
C PRO A 157 9.65 -3.33 -17.26
N PRO A 158 10.60 -2.81 -16.46
CA PRO A 158 11.38 -1.65 -16.85
C PRO A 158 12.28 -1.98 -18.06
N PRO A 159 12.66 -0.98 -18.87
CA PRO A 159 13.56 -1.20 -20.00
C PRO A 159 14.94 -1.61 -19.51
N LEU A 160 15.59 -2.52 -20.23
CA LEU A 160 16.98 -2.88 -19.96
C LEU A 160 17.89 -1.63 -20.02
N PRO A 161 18.90 -1.50 -19.14
CA PRO A 161 19.43 -2.50 -18.22
C PRO A 161 18.71 -2.56 -16.85
N TRP A 162 17.63 -1.81 -16.65
CA TRP A 162 16.92 -1.81 -15.38
C TRP A 162 16.18 -3.11 -15.15
N ARG A 163 16.17 -3.53 -13.89
CA ARG A 163 15.62 -4.79 -13.43
C ARG A 163 14.29 -4.57 -12.73
N GLN A 164 13.37 -5.48 -12.98
CA GLN A 164 12.12 -5.52 -12.23
C GLN A 164 12.40 -5.84 -10.76
N VAL A 165 11.86 -5.03 -9.85
CA VAL A 165 12.02 -5.13 -8.39
C VAL A 165 10.78 -5.78 -7.78
N PHE A 166 9.60 -5.44 -8.32
CA PHE A 166 8.30 -5.90 -7.87
C PHE A 166 7.56 -6.61 -9.01
N TYR A 167 6.88 -7.72 -8.73
CA TYR A 167 6.18 -8.50 -9.77
C TYR A 167 4.81 -9.03 -9.34
#